data_AF-A0A258JNY4-F1
#
_entry.id   AF-A0A258JNY4-F1
#
_cell.length_a   1.000
_cell.length_b   1.000
_cell.length_c   1.000
_cell.angle_alpha   90.00
_cell.angle_beta   90.00
_cell.angle_gamma   90.00
#
_symmetry.space_group_name_H-M   'P 1'
#
loop_
_entity.id
_entity.type
_entity.pdbx_description
1 polymer ?
#
loop_
_entity_poly.entity_id
_entity_poly.type
_entity_poly.pdbx_seq_one_letter_code
_entity_poly.pdbx_strand_id
1 'polypeptide(L)'
;MNTALNTLIQRIEPPFWFSGMHNPELQILFYGIDIGQCQITIANSTAIINVKRTENPNFIFVTIDTQKINTNEIDFIFKLKNQSTFIQKYELRERRKDSASRKSFDSSDTIYLLMPDRFANGNRNNDNDSNTIEKYNRELPGGRHGGDIEGIIQNLDYIQSLGVTAIWSTPLCEDNEAEFSYHSYGQSDVYKIDPRFGT
;
A
#
# COMPACT_ATOMS: atom_id res chain seq x y z
N MET A 1 13.90 5.19 -0.33
CA MET A 1 13.79 6.30 -1.31
C MET A 1 12.67 5.91 -2.25
N ASN A 2 11.62 6.74 -2.39
CA ASN A 2 10.54 6.45 -3.32
C ASN A 2 11.11 6.59 -4.73
N THR A 3 11.31 5.48 -5.45
CA THR A 3 11.72 5.53 -6.87
C THR A 3 10.64 6.28 -7.63
N ALA A 4 10.98 7.47 -8.14
CA ALA A 4 10.04 8.31 -8.86
C ALA A 4 9.40 7.51 -10.01
N LEU A 5 8.07 7.56 -10.10
CA LEU A 5 7.34 6.97 -11.21
C LEU A 5 7.70 7.71 -12.49
N ASN A 6 7.90 6.97 -13.58
CA ASN A 6 7.91 7.58 -14.90
C ASN A 6 6.56 8.24 -15.15
N THR A 7 6.53 9.41 -15.82
CA THR A 7 5.29 10.17 -16.06
C THR A 7 4.22 9.38 -16.84
N LEU A 8 4.62 8.31 -17.54
CA LEU A 8 3.73 7.41 -18.26
C LEU A 8 3.07 6.34 -17.38
N ILE A 9 3.61 6.08 -16.18
CA ILE A 9 3.06 5.11 -15.22
C ILE A 9 2.44 5.88 -14.06
N GLN A 10 1.14 5.70 -13.89
CA GLN A 10 0.36 6.36 -12.86
C GLN A 10 0.34 5.54 -11.56
N ARG A 11 0.42 4.21 -11.65
CA ARG A 11 0.38 3.33 -10.47
C ARG A 11 1.12 2.02 -10.72
N ILE A 12 1.76 1.51 -9.67
CA ILE A 12 2.43 0.20 -9.65
C ILE A 12 1.98 -0.53 -8.40
N GLU A 13 1.52 -1.77 -8.55
CA GLU A 13 1.03 -2.58 -7.43
C GLU A 13 1.55 -4.02 -7.47
N PRO A 14 2.17 -4.53 -6.38
CA PRO A 14 2.58 -3.76 -5.20
C PRO A 14 3.68 -2.74 -5.55
N PRO A 15 3.82 -1.62 -4.81
CA PRO A 15 4.76 -0.54 -5.16
C PRO A 15 6.24 -0.92 -5.02
N PHE A 16 6.53 -1.91 -4.20
CA PHE A 16 7.83 -2.57 -4.04
C PHE A 16 7.58 -3.99 -3.52
N TRP A 17 8.62 -4.82 -3.52
CA TRP A 17 8.53 -6.16 -2.93
C TRP A 17 9.73 -6.49 -2.07
N PHE A 18 9.81 -7.73 -1.58
CA PHE A 18 10.91 -8.23 -0.78
C PHE A 18 11.59 -9.41 -1.47
N SER A 19 12.93 -9.46 -1.39
CA SER A 19 13.71 -10.62 -1.80
C SER A 19 13.52 -11.78 -0.82
N GLY A 20 13.61 -13.02 -1.31
CA GLY A 20 13.58 -14.22 -0.45
C GLY A 20 12.21 -14.47 0.21
N MET A 21 11.13 -14.12 -0.49
CA MET A 21 9.77 -14.54 -0.11
C MET A 21 9.58 -16.04 -0.38
N HIS A 22 8.68 -16.67 0.38
CA HIS A 22 8.44 -18.12 0.26
C HIS A 22 7.91 -18.50 -1.13
N ASN A 23 6.91 -17.76 -1.62
CA ASN A 23 6.53 -17.80 -3.02
C ASN A 23 7.45 -16.84 -3.80
N PRO A 24 8.26 -17.34 -4.75
CA PRO A 24 9.14 -16.50 -5.54
C PRO A 24 8.41 -15.78 -6.68
N GLU A 25 7.18 -16.19 -7.03
CA GLU A 25 6.40 -15.54 -8.07
C GLU A 25 5.74 -14.27 -7.56
N LEU A 26 5.97 -13.16 -8.25
CA LEU A 26 5.37 -11.87 -7.98
C LEU A 26 4.66 -11.37 -9.24
N GLN A 27 3.35 -11.13 -9.15
CA GLN A 27 2.60 -10.42 -10.18
C GLN A 27 2.53 -8.93 -9.84
N ILE A 28 3.04 -8.11 -10.74
CA ILE A 28 3.02 -6.65 -10.63
C ILE A 28 2.03 -6.09 -11.65
N LEU A 29 1.10 -5.27 -11.18
CA LEU A 29 0.27 -4.42 -12.02
C LEU A 29 1.01 -3.12 -12.32
N PHE A 30 1.09 -2.76 -13.59
CA PHE A 30 1.43 -1.41 -14.01
C PHE A 30 0.19 -0.79 -14.66
N TYR A 31 -0.16 0.40 -14.19
CA TYR A 31 -1.27 1.20 -14.72
C TYR A 31 -0.73 2.53 -15.25
N GLY A 32 -1.14 2.88 -16.46
CA GLY A 32 -0.72 4.08 -17.17
C GLY A 32 -1.29 4.10 -18.58
N ILE A 33 -1.34 5.29 -19.21
CA ILE A 33 -1.95 5.44 -20.54
C ILE A 33 -1.24 4.55 -21.55
N ASP A 34 -1.99 3.66 -22.21
CA ASP A 34 -1.51 2.72 -23.22
C ASP A 34 -0.35 1.79 -22.80
N ILE A 35 -0.10 1.62 -21.50
CA ILE A 35 0.99 0.78 -20.98
C ILE A 35 0.84 -0.70 -21.42
N GLY A 36 -0.39 -1.15 -21.57
CA GLY A 36 -0.78 -2.46 -22.10
C GLY A 36 -0.44 -2.67 -23.57
N GLN A 37 0.05 -1.64 -24.28
CA GLN A 37 0.55 -1.76 -25.65
C GLN A 37 2.08 -1.84 -25.74
N CYS A 38 2.78 -1.61 -24.62
CA CYS A 38 4.24 -1.60 -24.56
C CYS A 38 4.80 -3.03 -24.53
N GLN A 39 5.92 -3.27 -25.19
CA GLN A 39 6.75 -4.44 -24.88
C GLN A 39 7.49 -4.18 -23.58
N ILE A 40 7.64 -5.19 -22.73
CA ILE A 40 8.32 -5.07 -21.45
C ILE A 40 9.40 -6.15 -21.32
N THR A 41 10.58 -5.75 -20.87
CA THR A 41 11.69 -6.63 -20.51
C THR A 41 12.30 -6.19 -19.17
N ILE A 42 13.14 -7.04 -18.58
CA ILE A 42 13.97 -6.67 -17.44
C ILE A 42 15.41 -6.56 -17.91
N ALA A 43 16.12 -5.50 -17.54
CA ALA A 43 17.54 -5.35 -17.86
C ALA A 43 18.34 -6.54 -17.32
N ASN A 44 19.16 -7.17 -18.17
CA ASN A 44 20.09 -8.25 -17.80
C ASN A 44 19.45 -9.47 -17.11
N SER A 45 18.13 -9.71 -17.27
CA SER A 45 17.45 -10.86 -16.66
C SER A 45 16.32 -11.40 -17.54
N THR A 46 16.06 -12.70 -17.41
CA THR A 46 14.92 -13.42 -18.00
C THR A 46 13.87 -13.78 -16.94
N ALA A 47 13.80 -13.00 -15.86
CA ALA A 47 12.91 -13.26 -14.73
C ALA A 47 11.41 -13.13 -15.07
N ILE A 48 11.00 -12.47 -16.16
CA ILE A 48 9.59 -12.40 -16.56
C ILE A 48 9.09 -13.80 -16.95
N ILE A 49 8.11 -14.30 -16.19
CA ILE A 49 7.41 -15.56 -16.45
C ILE A 49 6.23 -15.33 -17.39
N ASN A 50 5.46 -14.27 -17.14
CA ASN A 50 4.22 -14.00 -17.86
C ASN A 50 3.97 -12.50 -18.00
N VAL A 51 3.36 -12.11 -19.12
CA VAL A 51 2.86 -10.76 -19.36
C VAL A 51 1.42 -10.88 -19.81
N LYS A 52 0.48 -10.56 -18.90
CA LYS A 52 -0.95 -10.61 -19.17
C LYS A 52 -1.47 -9.20 -19.51
N ARG A 53 -2.13 -9.11 -20.66
CA ARG A 53 -2.80 -7.90 -21.16
C ARG A 53 -4.30 -8.05 -21.04
N THR A 54 -4.98 -6.94 -20.82
CA THR A 54 -6.45 -6.88 -20.74
C THR A 54 -7.00 -6.15 -21.97
N GLU A 55 -8.33 -6.16 -22.10
CA GLU A 55 -9.03 -5.35 -23.12
C GLU A 55 -8.78 -3.85 -22.92
N ASN A 56 -8.66 -3.41 -21.66
CA ASN A 56 -8.27 -2.04 -21.35
C ASN A 56 -6.75 -1.86 -21.63
N PRO A 57 -6.35 -0.95 -22.53
CA PRO A 57 -4.96 -0.75 -22.89
C PRO A 57 -4.13 -0.07 -21.80
N ASN A 58 -4.76 0.42 -20.73
CA ASN A 58 -4.08 1.15 -19.66
C ASN A 58 -3.53 0.25 -18.54
N PHE A 59 -3.65 -1.07 -18.69
CA PHE A 59 -3.17 -2.04 -17.70
C PHE A 59 -2.28 -3.11 -18.34
N ILE A 60 -1.26 -3.51 -17.59
CA ILE A 60 -0.44 -4.68 -17.88
C ILE A 60 -0.07 -5.38 -16.57
N PHE A 61 -0.21 -6.70 -16.54
CA PHE A 61 0.21 -7.53 -15.42
C PHE A 61 1.46 -8.29 -15.80
N VAL A 62 2.50 -8.18 -14.99
CA VAL A 62 3.82 -8.77 -15.26
C VAL A 62 4.15 -9.69 -14.10
N THR A 63 4.22 -10.99 -14.36
CA THR A 63 4.62 -11.98 -13.37
C THR A 63 6.12 -12.25 -13.51
N ILE A 64 6.87 -12.09 -12.43
CA ILE A 64 8.31 -12.33 -12.37
C ILE A 64 8.66 -13.45 -11.39
N ASP A 65 9.75 -14.15 -11.67
CA ASP A 65 10.43 -15.05 -10.75
C ASP A 65 11.52 -14.28 -9.99
N THR A 66 11.27 -13.98 -8.72
CA THR A 66 12.22 -13.21 -7.90
C THR A 66 13.52 -13.96 -7.60
N GLN A 67 13.60 -15.29 -7.80
CA GLN A 67 14.85 -16.04 -7.63
C GLN A 67 15.84 -15.82 -8.78
N LYS A 68 15.37 -15.32 -9.94
CA LYS A 68 16.21 -15.01 -11.11
C LYS A 68 16.74 -13.57 -11.09
N ILE A 69 16.62 -12.89 -9.95
CA ILE A 69 17.00 -11.50 -9.75
C ILE A 69 18.05 -11.44 -8.64
N ASN A 70 19.25 -10.97 -8.99
CA ASN A 70 20.42 -10.94 -8.10
C ASN A 70 20.70 -9.53 -7.54
N THR A 71 19.78 -8.59 -7.74
CA THR A 71 19.90 -7.17 -7.38
C THR A 71 18.68 -6.72 -6.57
N ASN A 72 18.88 -5.71 -5.73
CA ASN A 72 17.80 -5.12 -4.92
C ASN A 72 16.95 -4.09 -5.71
N GLU A 73 17.32 -3.83 -6.96
CA GLU A 73 16.61 -2.94 -7.89
C GLU A 73 16.45 -3.66 -9.23
N ILE A 74 15.25 -3.57 -9.79
CA ILE A 74 14.88 -4.11 -11.10
C ILE A 74 14.62 -2.93 -12.03
N ASP A 75 15.29 -2.92 -13.17
CA ASP A 75 15.01 -1.99 -14.25
C ASP A 75 14.05 -2.65 -15.25
N PHE A 76 12.77 -2.32 -15.17
CA PHE A 76 11.80 -2.66 -16.20
C PHE A 76 11.95 -1.72 -17.39
N ILE A 77 12.28 -2.27 -18.55
CA ILE A 77 12.42 -1.53 -19.79
C ILE A 77 11.10 -1.66 -20.56
N PHE A 78 10.40 -0.54 -20.70
CA PHE A 78 9.21 -0.45 -21.52
C PHE A 78 9.57 0.11 -22.89
N LYS A 79 9.19 -0.61 -23.94
CA LYS A 79 9.35 -0.19 -25.33
C LYS A 79 8.00 0.18 -25.93
N LEU A 80 7.88 1.43 -26.32
CA LEU A 80 6.69 2.03 -26.94
C LEU A 80 6.58 1.64 -28.41
N LYS A 81 5.38 1.84 -29.00
CA LYS A 81 5.10 1.53 -30.42
C LYS A 81 6.03 2.28 -31.39
N ASN A 82 6.36 3.52 -31.07
CA ASN A 82 7.30 4.37 -31.82
C ASN A 82 8.78 3.99 -31.62
N GLN A 83 9.06 2.84 -31.00
CA GLN A 83 10.39 2.30 -30.68
C GLN A 83 11.16 3.04 -29.58
N SER A 84 10.65 4.16 -29.03
CA SER A 84 11.31 4.78 -27.87
C SER A 84 11.14 3.91 -26.63
N THR A 85 12.08 4.03 -25.70
CA THR A 85 12.09 3.25 -24.47
C THR A 85 12.13 4.16 -23.26
N PHE A 86 11.60 3.66 -22.15
CA PHE A 86 11.79 4.25 -20.83
C PHE A 86 11.99 3.17 -19.79
N ILE A 87 12.63 3.54 -18.68
CA ILE A 87 12.91 2.64 -17.57
C ILE A 87 11.98 2.98 -16.41
N GLN A 88 11.38 1.95 -15.84
CA GLN A 88 10.70 2.02 -14.55
C GLN A 88 11.47 1.15 -13.55
N LYS A 89 12.02 1.81 -12.53
CA LYS A 89 12.70 1.13 -11.43
C LYS A 89 11.69 0.48 -10.49
N TYR A 90 12.05 -0.68 -9.96
CA TYR A 90 11.25 -1.42 -8.98
C TYR A 90 12.15 -2.01 -7.89
N GLU A 91 11.77 -1.84 -6.63
CA GLU A 91 12.61 -2.18 -5.49
C GLU A 91 12.29 -3.59 -4.95
N LEU A 92 13.33 -4.40 -4.75
CA LEU A 92 13.30 -5.62 -3.93
C LEU A 92 14.05 -5.37 -2.63
N ARG A 93 13.31 -5.18 -1.55
CA ARG A 93 13.84 -4.89 -0.22
C ARG A 93 14.33 -6.14 0.50
N GLU A 94 15.28 -5.94 1.39
CA GLU A 94 15.67 -6.95 2.36
C GLU A 94 14.57 -7.12 3.43
N ARG A 95 14.32 -8.37 3.80
CA ARG A 95 13.37 -8.70 4.87
C ARG A 95 14.02 -8.44 6.22
N ARG A 96 13.23 -7.94 7.17
CA ARG A 96 13.66 -7.90 8.58
C ARG A 96 14.03 -9.31 9.05
N LYS A 97 15.03 -9.39 9.94
CA LYS A 97 15.40 -10.64 10.61
C LYS A 97 14.14 -11.30 11.21
N ASP A 98 14.04 -12.62 11.07
CA ASP A 98 12.94 -13.44 11.58
C ASP A 98 11.54 -13.07 11.04
N SER A 99 11.45 -12.31 9.93
CA SER A 99 10.16 -11.91 9.35
C SER A 99 9.28 -13.10 8.95
N ALA A 100 9.86 -14.21 8.50
CA ALA A 100 9.11 -15.41 8.11
C ALA A 100 8.60 -16.20 9.31
N SER A 101 9.29 -16.09 10.44
CA SER A 101 9.03 -16.81 11.69
C SER A 101 8.49 -15.89 12.78
N ARG A 102 7.93 -14.73 12.41
CA ARG A 102 7.33 -13.79 13.38
C ARG A 102 6.25 -14.51 14.17
N LYS A 103 6.27 -14.35 15.50
CA LYS A 103 5.21 -14.91 16.35
C LYS A 103 3.92 -14.13 16.07
N SER A 104 2.85 -14.86 15.74
CA SER A 104 1.50 -14.28 15.66
C SER A 104 0.89 -14.18 17.06
N PHE A 105 -0.23 -13.49 17.18
CA PHE A 105 -1.08 -13.60 18.36
C PHE A 105 -1.56 -15.05 18.55
N ASP A 106 -1.73 -15.48 19.79
CA ASP A 106 -2.26 -16.79 20.17
C ASP A 106 -3.24 -16.67 21.35
N SER A 107 -3.65 -17.79 21.96
CA SER A 107 -4.62 -17.80 23.07
C SER A 107 -4.11 -17.14 24.35
N SER A 108 -2.82 -16.82 24.45
CA SER A 108 -2.26 -16.06 25.58
C SER A 108 -2.43 -14.54 25.43
N ASP A 109 -2.85 -14.06 24.26
CA ASP A 109 -3.00 -12.64 23.99
C ASP A 109 -4.39 -12.09 24.33
N THR A 110 -4.41 -10.83 24.78
CA THR A 110 -5.64 -10.03 24.89
C THR A 110 -5.63 -8.96 23.81
N ILE A 111 -6.64 -8.96 22.94
CA ILE A 111 -6.74 -8.07 21.78
C ILE A 111 -7.67 -6.90 22.09
N TYR A 112 -7.19 -5.67 21.88
CA TYR A 112 -8.00 -4.46 21.98
C TYR A 112 -8.44 -3.99 20.59
N LEU A 113 -9.75 -4.06 20.33
CA LEU A 113 -10.34 -3.54 19.10
C LEU A 113 -10.57 -2.03 19.23
N LEU A 114 -10.09 -1.25 18.26
CA LEU A 114 -10.37 0.18 18.14
C LEU A 114 -10.78 0.57 16.72
N MET A 115 -11.53 1.65 16.62
CA MET A 115 -11.79 2.36 15.38
C MET A 115 -10.97 3.66 15.41
N PRO A 116 -9.96 3.83 14.54
CA PRO A 116 -9.01 4.94 14.61
C PRO A 116 -9.69 6.30 14.73
N ASP A 117 -10.66 6.59 13.86
CA ASP A 117 -11.41 7.85 13.82
C ASP A 117 -12.12 8.20 15.14
N ARG A 118 -12.40 7.20 16.00
CA ARG A 118 -13.14 7.37 17.26
C ARG A 118 -12.30 7.16 18.51
N PHE A 119 -11.05 6.76 18.38
CA PHE A 119 -10.22 6.42 19.53
C PHE A 119 -9.62 7.67 20.19
N ALA A 120 -8.71 8.35 19.48
CA ALA A 120 -8.06 9.56 19.96
C ALA A 120 -7.57 10.39 18.77
N ASN A 121 -7.83 11.71 18.82
CA ASN A 121 -7.33 12.67 17.83
C ASN A 121 -6.04 13.30 18.39
N GLY A 122 -4.89 12.83 17.89
CA GLY A 122 -3.57 13.30 18.28
C GLY A 122 -3.03 14.43 17.41
N ASN A 123 -3.53 14.59 16.18
CA ASN A 123 -3.10 15.63 15.24
C ASN A 123 -4.27 16.23 14.44
N ARG A 124 -4.91 17.25 15.00
CA ARG A 124 -6.01 18.00 14.34
C ARG A 124 -5.67 18.60 12.96
N ASN A 125 -4.39 18.69 12.57
CA ASN A 125 -4.03 19.19 11.24
C ASN A 125 -4.36 18.20 10.11
N ASN A 126 -4.59 16.91 10.43
CA ASN A 126 -4.99 15.90 9.44
C ASN A 126 -6.51 15.64 9.43
N ASP A 127 -7.31 16.28 10.30
CA ASP A 127 -8.77 16.10 10.37
C ASP A 127 -9.45 16.30 9.00
N ASN A 128 -8.85 17.14 8.16
CA ASN A 128 -9.22 17.33 6.76
C ASN A 128 -7.98 17.23 5.87
N ASP A 129 -8.11 16.55 4.73
CA ASP A 129 -7.11 16.58 3.66
C ASP A 129 -7.73 17.21 2.39
N SER A 130 -6.90 17.87 1.58
CA SER A 130 -7.35 18.49 0.33
C SER A 130 -7.69 17.47 -0.76
N ASN A 131 -7.12 16.27 -0.68
CA ASN A 131 -7.35 15.17 -1.62
C ASN A 131 -8.59 14.34 -1.25
N THR A 132 -9.20 14.58 -0.10
CA THR A 132 -10.36 13.82 0.38
C THR A 132 -11.67 14.61 0.27
N ILE A 133 -12.77 13.92 -0.06
CA ILE A 133 -14.09 14.51 -0.27
C ILE A 133 -14.76 14.85 1.06
N GLU A 134 -15.03 13.84 1.90
CA GLU A 134 -15.68 14.05 3.21
C GLU A 134 -14.80 14.88 4.15
N LYS A 135 -15.42 15.85 4.81
CA LYS A 135 -14.78 16.76 5.78
C LYS A 135 -15.11 16.36 7.21
N TYR A 136 -14.22 16.73 8.13
CA TYR A 136 -14.41 16.55 9.56
C TYR A 136 -15.76 17.13 10.01
N ASN A 137 -16.53 16.32 10.74
CA ASN A 137 -17.75 16.75 11.41
C ASN A 137 -18.06 15.81 12.58
N ARG A 138 -17.55 16.18 13.76
CA ARG A 138 -17.73 15.40 14.99
C ARG A 138 -19.17 15.38 15.51
N GLU A 139 -19.98 16.37 15.15
CA GLU A 139 -21.40 16.42 15.53
C GLU A 139 -22.25 15.42 14.73
N LEU A 140 -21.76 14.96 13.58
CA LEU A 140 -22.43 13.95 12.78
C LEU A 140 -22.01 12.55 13.25
N PRO A 141 -22.93 11.69 13.74
CA PRO A 141 -22.56 10.36 14.21
C PRO A 141 -21.91 9.47 13.15
N GLY A 142 -22.32 9.64 11.89
CA GLY A 142 -21.74 8.97 10.72
C GLY A 142 -20.61 9.76 10.05
N GLY A 143 -20.22 10.91 10.61
CA GLY A 143 -19.12 11.72 10.08
C GLY A 143 -17.77 11.31 10.64
N ARG A 144 -16.72 11.96 10.12
CA ARG A 144 -15.36 11.84 10.65
C ARG A 144 -15.16 12.66 11.92
N HIS A 145 -14.59 12.02 12.94
CA HIS A 145 -14.35 12.60 14.27
C HIS A 145 -12.87 12.89 14.52
N GLY A 146 -11.99 12.53 13.58
CA GLY A 146 -10.60 12.98 13.52
C GLY A 146 -9.63 12.15 14.36
N GLY A 147 -10.04 11.00 14.88
CA GLY A 147 -9.09 10.10 15.51
C GLY A 147 -8.08 9.54 14.51
N ASP A 148 -6.82 9.38 14.91
CA ASP A 148 -5.70 9.16 13.99
C ASP A 148 -4.58 8.28 14.59
N ILE A 149 -3.57 7.97 13.77
CA ILE A 149 -2.45 7.09 14.17
C ILE A 149 -1.64 7.74 15.29
N GLU A 150 -1.45 9.05 15.24
CA GLU A 150 -0.73 9.80 16.29
C GLU A 150 -1.46 9.68 17.64
N GLY A 151 -2.79 9.83 17.65
CA GLY A 151 -3.61 9.64 18.85
C GLY A 151 -3.56 8.21 19.38
N ILE A 152 -3.50 7.20 18.49
CA ILE A 152 -3.26 5.82 18.90
C ILE A 152 -1.89 5.68 19.58
N ILE A 153 -0.82 6.19 18.96
CA ILE A 153 0.55 6.13 19.49
C ILE A 153 0.63 6.77 20.87
N GLN A 154 0.03 7.95 21.06
CA GLN A 154 0.01 8.67 22.33
C GLN A 154 -0.71 7.94 23.47
N ASN A 155 -1.55 6.95 23.16
CA ASN A 155 -2.33 6.20 24.14
C ASN A 155 -1.91 4.71 24.23
N LEU A 156 -0.76 4.32 23.67
CA LEU A 156 -0.25 2.94 23.79
C LEU A 156 0.02 2.54 25.24
N ASP A 157 0.50 3.47 26.08
CA ASP A 157 0.72 3.22 27.52
C ASP A 157 -0.59 2.90 28.25
N TYR A 158 -1.68 3.60 27.89
CA TYR A 158 -3.03 3.31 28.41
C TYR A 158 -3.47 1.89 28.01
N ILE A 159 -3.36 1.55 26.72
CA ILE A 159 -3.72 0.21 26.22
C ILE A 159 -2.91 -0.86 26.94
N GLN A 160 -1.60 -0.66 27.08
CA GLN A 160 -0.71 -1.57 27.79
C GLN A 160 -1.09 -1.72 29.28
N SER A 161 -1.51 -0.64 29.95
CA SER A 161 -1.91 -0.67 31.35
C SER A 161 -3.15 -1.54 31.64
N LEU A 162 -3.98 -1.79 30.61
CA LEU A 162 -5.11 -2.71 30.68
C LEU A 162 -4.70 -4.19 30.62
N GLY A 163 -3.41 -4.49 30.38
CA GLY A 163 -2.93 -5.86 30.16
C GLY A 163 -3.16 -6.37 28.73
N VAL A 164 -3.50 -5.48 27.80
CA VAL A 164 -3.63 -5.79 26.36
C VAL A 164 -2.25 -6.08 25.77
N THR A 165 -2.17 -7.10 24.91
CA THR A 165 -0.92 -7.51 24.25
C THR A 165 -0.95 -7.35 22.74
N ALA A 166 -2.13 -7.09 22.15
CA ALA A 166 -2.29 -6.82 20.73
C ALA A 166 -3.40 -5.79 20.47
N ILE A 167 -3.22 -4.97 19.43
CA ILE A 167 -4.23 -4.02 18.95
C ILE A 167 -4.79 -4.55 17.64
N TRP A 168 -6.11 -4.59 17.54
CA TRP A 168 -6.82 -4.74 16.28
C TRP A 168 -7.46 -3.40 15.93
N SER A 169 -6.99 -2.77 14.87
CA SER A 169 -7.65 -1.60 14.30
C SER A 169 -8.67 -2.04 13.25
N THR A 170 -9.81 -1.36 13.15
CA THR A 170 -10.56 -1.31 11.88
C THR A 170 -9.64 -0.79 10.75
N PRO A 171 -10.01 -0.88 9.47
CA PRO A 171 -9.10 -0.50 8.39
C PRO A 171 -8.56 0.93 8.52
N LEU A 172 -7.44 1.17 7.86
CA LEU A 172 -6.75 2.47 7.82
C LEU A 172 -6.44 2.90 6.38
N CYS A 173 -6.71 2.05 5.40
CA CYS A 173 -6.51 2.39 4.00
C CYS A 173 -7.50 3.49 3.58
N GLU A 174 -7.12 4.25 2.55
CA GLU A 174 -7.90 5.40 2.08
C GLU A 174 -9.34 4.99 1.78
N ASP A 175 -10.29 5.75 2.34
CA ASP A 175 -11.71 5.68 2.03
C ASP A 175 -12.15 7.09 1.63
N ASN A 176 -12.19 7.35 0.34
CA ASN A 176 -12.50 8.68 -0.20
C ASN A 176 -13.99 8.85 -0.55
N GLU A 177 -14.88 8.10 0.11
CA GLU A 177 -16.33 8.29 -0.03
C GLU A 177 -16.77 9.69 0.43
N ALA A 178 -17.88 10.16 -0.12
CA ALA A 178 -18.41 11.49 0.18
C ALA A 178 -19.02 11.58 1.59
N GLU A 179 -19.50 10.45 2.12
CA GLU A 179 -20.11 10.30 3.45
C GLU A 179 -19.70 8.94 4.03
N PHE A 180 -19.70 8.84 5.36
CA PHE A 180 -19.41 7.60 6.09
C PHE A 180 -17.98 7.05 5.96
N SER A 181 -17.03 7.78 5.38
CA SER A 181 -15.65 7.31 5.20
C SER A 181 -14.90 6.99 6.50
N TYR A 182 -15.41 7.45 7.65
CA TYR A 182 -14.82 7.22 8.97
C TYR A 182 -14.59 5.73 9.29
N HIS A 183 -15.44 4.84 8.75
CA HIS A 183 -15.36 3.41 9.04
C HIS A 183 -14.36 2.67 8.13
N SER A 184 -13.90 3.29 7.04
CA SER A 184 -12.81 2.82 6.15
C SER A 184 -12.99 1.47 5.45
N TYR A 185 -14.23 0.97 5.38
CA TYR A 185 -14.54 -0.30 4.71
C TYR A 185 -14.85 -0.09 3.22
N GLY A 186 -15.02 1.15 2.76
CA GLY A 186 -15.19 1.56 1.35
C GLY A 186 -13.86 1.98 0.73
N GLN A 187 -12.87 1.09 0.73
CA GLN A 187 -11.49 1.44 0.37
C GLN A 187 -11.37 1.92 -1.09
N SER A 188 -10.92 3.16 -1.29
CA SER A 188 -10.60 3.72 -2.61
C SER A 188 -9.17 3.41 -3.04
N ASP A 189 -8.26 3.17 -2.09
CA ASP A 189 -6.87 2.80 -2.36
C ASP A 189 -6.32 1.84 -1.28
N VAL A 190 -6.07 0.58 -1.66
CA VAL A 190 -5.60 -0.47 -0.74
C VAL A 190 -4.10 -0.46 -0.45
N TYR A 191 -3.31 0.40 -1.11
CA TYR A 191 -1.87 0.58 -0.87
C TYR A 191 -1.54 1.91 -0.20
N LYS A 192 -2.55 2.75 0.07
CA LYS A 192 -2.40 4.07 0.67
C LYS A 192 -3.18 4.15 1.98
N ILE A 193 -2.53 4.62 3.04
CA ILE A 193 -3.22 4.98 4.29
C ILE A 193 -4.07 6.23 4.03
N ASP A 194 -5.27 6.29 4.61
CA ASP A 194 -6.09 7.49 4.53
C ASP A 194 -5.30 8.68 5.11
N PRO A 195 -5.10 9.76 4.34
CA PRO A 195 -4.26 10.87 4.79
C PRO A 195 -4.80 11.54 6.06
N ARG A 196 -6.09 11.36 6.37
CA ARG A 196 -6.71 11.85 7.61
C ARG A 196 -6.35 11.02 8.85
N PHE A 197 -5.66 9.88 8.68
CA PHE A 197 -5.11 9.09 9.78
C PHE A 197 -3.59 9.25 9.94
N GLY A 198 -2.86 9.56 8.87
CA GLY A 198 -1.39 9.72 8.89
C GLY A 198 -0.69 9.13 7.67
N THR A 199 0.61 8.81 7.82
CA THR A 199 1.48 8.25 6.77
C THR A 199 2.39 7.15 7.30
#